data_AF-A0A7K0BM74-F1
#
_entry.id   AF-A0A7K0BM74-F1
#
_cell.length_a   1.000
_cell.length_b   1.000
_cell.length_c   1.000
_cell.angle_alpha   90.00
_cell.angle_beta   90.00
_cell.angle_gamma   90.00
#
_symmetry.space_group_name_H-M   'P 1'
#
loop_
_entity.id
_entity.type
_entity.pdbx_description
1 polymer ?
#
loop_
_entity_poly.entity_id
_entity_poly.type
_entity_poly.pdbx_seq_one_letter_code
_entity_poly.pdbx_strand_id
1 'polypeptide(L)'
;MSESAGTLHGQLQRGLGRAARRAAGKPGAGEYVYDCVRRDPRWDWQCESRSLYYARLMVDLELPVGPLAEHLFDPADHADEDDRRVGLTLRVLAEMVRLSRREAAAVLRDYAEDGMHWYDALNALVDAGDPALTAGLDELVVARCDEPALESLVAGPRNPVIESWAARQPQIAAAVRRQRTRPPMRRPASQATDRSAFTDAELLRLARGGDDAALSALFELGRRRAPALLELADELLPQQPGRWRSALFRPLTDFGPAALPYARVWATTDDGRAPMGMHILAAHGTRQDIPILMKELTETMEEGYWRGAADPIEGLGRLRAGEAVPLLKTAWTETPYAHLRPRVLTALIRTAPHTAEAYAVEGLWDCQSGAREIAAGSAPLTDDTRIRLQRLEHDAAEEPEVRAAAAARAI
;
A
#
# COMPACT_ATOMS: atom_id res chain seq x y z
N MET A 1 14.27 -15.59 -6.32
CA MET A 1 13.13 -15.94 -7.19
C MET A 1 11.98 -16.38 -6.32
N SER A 2 10.74 -15.96 -6.65
CA SER A 2 9.55 -16.34 -5.88
C SER A 2 9.24 -17.82 -6.09
N GLU A 3 9.09 -18.56 -5.00
CA GLU A 3 8.68 -19.96 -5.02
C GLU A 3 7.17 -20.10 -5.30
N SER A 4 6.75 -21.33 -5.63
CA SER A 4 5.34 -21.66 -5.84
C SER A 4 4.50 -21.30 -4.61
N ALA A 5 3.32 -20.70 -4.83
CA ALA A 5 2.35 -20.35 -3.78
C ALA A 5 1.76 -21.56 -3.04
N GLY A 6 2.05 -22.79 -3.48
CA GLY A 6 1.71 -24.03 -2.76
C GLY A 6 2.68 -24.35 -1.61
N THR A 7 3.92 -23.87 -1.68
CA THR A 7 4.97 -24.13 -0.67
C THR A 7 4.81 -23.20 0.54
N LEU A 8 5.38 -23.56 1.70
CA LEU A 8 5.37 -22.64 2.85
C LEU A 8 6.16 -21.35 2.53
N HIS A 9 7.34 -21.49 1.93
CA HIS A 9 8.19 -20.36 1.61
C HIS A 9 7.55 -19.41 0.59
N GLY A 10 6.99 -19.94 -0.51
CA GLY A 10 6.25 -19.12 -1.47
C GLY A 10 5.03 -18.40 -0.87
N GLN A 11 4.39 -18.98 0.15
CA GLN A 11 3.30 -18.33 0.87
C GLN A 11 3.79 -17.22 1.82
N LEU A 12 4.93 -17.44 2.49
CA LEU A 12 5.59 -16.41 3.30
C LEU A 12 6.08 -15.24 2.43
N GLN A 13 6.62 -15.53 1.24
CA GLN A 13 7.03 -14.51 0.28
C GLN A 13 5.88 -13.62 -0.15
N ARG A 14 4.66 -14.16 -0.28
CA ARG A 14 3.45 -13.41 -0.63
C ARG A 14 2.76 -12.78 0.59
N GLY A 15 3.26 -13.01 1.80
CA GLY A 15 2.71 -12.47 3.05
C GLY A 15 1.32 -13.04 3.40
N LEU A 16 1.07 -14.31 3.07
CA LEU A 16 -0.25 -14.93 3.24
C LEU A 16 -0.47 -15.34 4.69
N GLY A 17 -1.64 -15.02 5.26
CA GLY A 17 -1.95 -15.33 6.65
C GLY A 17 -1.93 -16.83 6.97
N ARG A 18 -2.22 -17.70 5.99
CA ARG A 18 -2.13 -19.16 6.17
C ARG A 18 -0.70 -19.62 6.39
N ALA A 19 0.28 -18.92 5.80
CA ALA A 19 1.69 -19.21 5.99
C ALA A 19 2.11 -18.91 7.44
N ALA A 20 1.64 -17.78 7.98
CA ALA A 20 1.92 -17.41 9.38
C ALA A 20 1.40 -18.46 10.36
N ARG A 21 0.16 -18.94 10.17
CA ARG A 21 -0.41 -20.02 10.99
C ARG A 21 0.36 -21.34 10.85
N ARG A 22 0.80 -21.68 9.63
CA ARG A 22 1.54 -22.92 9.35
C ARG A 22 2.97 -22.90 9.88
N ALA A 23 3.62 -21.73 9.90
CA ALA A 23 5.02 -21.58 10.28
C ALA A 23 5.28 -22.07 11.72
N ALA A 24 4.38 -21.77 12.66
CA ALA A 24 4.49 -22.19 14.06
C ALA A 24 4.58 -23.72 14.25
N GLY A 25 3.98 -24.49 13.34
CA GLY A 25 4.00 -25.97 13.37
C GLY A 25 5.07 -26.61 12.49
N LYS A 26 5.93 -25.83 11.81
CA LYS A 26 6.89 -26.34 10.83
C LYS A 26 8.33 -26.10 11.30
N PRO A 27 9.07 -27.16 11.71
CA PRO A 27 10.49 -27.03 12.01
C PRO A 27 11.27 -26.41 10.84
N GLY A 28 12.17 -25.48 11.16
CA GLY A 28 12.98 -24.76 10.18
C GLY A 28 12.25 -23.63 9.44
N ALA A 29 11.00 -23.31 9.78
CA ALA A 29 10.28 -22.20 9.14
C ALA A 29 10.96 -20.83 9.32
N GLY A 30 11.77 -20.67 10.38
CA GLY A 30 12.54 -19.44 10.62
C GLY A 30 13.49 -19.08 9.49
N GLU A 31 14.11 -20.07 8.83
CA GLU A 31 15.00 -19.82 7.69
C GLU A 31 14.27 -19.19 6.51
N TYR A 32 13.02 -19.59 6.27
CA TYR A 32 12.18 -18.98 5.24
C TYR A 32 11.79 -17.55 5.59
N VAL A 33 11.59 -17.25 6.88
CA VAL A 33 11.33 -15.87 7.34
C VAL A 33 12.57 -15.02 7.12
N TYR A 34 13.76 -15.48 7.51
CA TYR A 34 15.01 -14.76 7.25
C TYR A 34 15.24 -14.54 5.75
N ASP A 35 15.03 -15.55 4.89
CA ASP A 35 15.18 -15.37 3.43
C ASP A 35 14.24 -14.29 2.90
N CYS A 36 12.96 -14.29 3.33
CA CYS A 36 12.02 -13.26 2.94
C CYS A 36 12.44 -11.85 3.40
N VAL A 37 12.90 -11.69 4.63
CA VAL A 37 13.29 -10.38 5.16
C VAL A 37 14.53 -9.83 4.45
N ARG A 38 15.51 -10.70 4.15
CA ARG A 38 16.78 -10.33 3.50
C ARG A 38 16.66 -10.07 2.00
N ARG A 39 15.78 -10.78 1.31
CA ARG A 39 15.62 -10.68 -0.16
C ARG A 39 14.47 -9.82 -0.62
N ASP A 40 13.66 -9.34 0.31
CA ASP A 40 12.49 -8.50 0.07
C ASP A 40 11.60 -8.97 -1.11
N PRO A 41 10.66 -9.89 -0.88
CA PRO A 41 9.83 -10.44 -1.95
C PRO A 41 8.73 -9.47 -2.43
N ARG A 42 8.69 -8.21 -1.96
CA ARG A 42 7.63 -7.25 -2.30
C ARG A 42 7.60 -6.98 -3.79
N TRP A 43 6.39 -7.01 -4.34
CA TRP A 43 6.14 -6.67 -5.73
C TRP A 43 6.05 -5.14 -5.90
N ASP A 44 5.38 -4.46 -4.96
CA ASP A 44 5.27 -3.01 -4.89
C ASP A 44 5.49 -2.52 -3.45
N TRP A 45 6.75 -2.26 -3.13
CA TRP A 45 7.25 -1.66 -1.90
C TRP A 45 6.53 -0.39 -1.42
N GLN A 46 5.86 0.36 -2.31
CA GLN A 46 5.12 1.57 -1.94
C GLN A 46 3.78 1.27 -1.27
N CYS A 47 3.19 0.11 -1.58
CA CYS A 47 1.83 -0.26 -1.19
C CYS A 47 1.77 -1.47 -0.25
N GLU A 48 2.90 -2.10 0.06
CA GLU A 48 2.95 -3.39 0.77
C GLU A 48 3.46 -3.32 2.21
N SER A 49 2.58 -3.71 3.15
CA SER A 49 2.83 -3.68 4.61
C SER A 49 3.43 -4.98 5.17
N ARG A 50 4.47 -5.51 4.52
CA ARG A 50 5.07 -6.80 4.94
C ARG A 50 5.98 -6.73 6.18
N SER A 51 6.43 -5.55 6.58
CA SER A 51 7.32 -5.40 7.75
C SER A 51 6.68 -5.92 9.03
N LEU A 52 5.45 -5.49 9.34
CA LEU A 52 4.74 -5.92 10.54
C LEU A 52 4.40 -7.42 10.51
N TYR A 53 4.12 -7.96 9.34
CA TYR A 53 3.88 -9.39 9.15
C TYR A 53 5.10 -10.23 9.52
N TYR A 54 6.28 -9.88 8.99
CA TYR A 54 7.50 -10.60 9.31
C TYR A 54 7.96 -10.35 10.75
N ALA A 55 7.81 -9.14 11.28
CA ALA A 55 8.12 -8.85 12.68
C ALA A 55 7.28 -9.69 13.64
N ARG A 56 5.96 -9.83 13.39
CA ARG A 56 5.10 -10.73 14.16
C ARG A 56 5.54 -12.18 14.05
N LEU A 57 5.91 -12.65 12.85
CA LEU A 57 6.45 -14.00 12.68
C LEU A 57 7.75 -14.22 13.46
N MET A 58 8.66 -13.24 13.47
CA MET A 58 9.88 -13.33 14.26
C MET A 58 9.58 -13.41 15.76
N VAL A 59 8.61 -12.63 16.26
CA VAL A 59 8.16 -12.69 17.66
C VAL A 59 7.51 -14.04 17.96
N ASP A 60 6.55 -14.47 17.14
CA ASP A 60 5.77 -15.70 17.34
C ASP A 60 6.64 -16.97 17.26
N LEU A 61 7.70 -16.94 16.45
CA LEU A 61 8.65 -18.05 16.28
C LEU A 61 9.91 -17.90 17.16
N GLU A 62 9.96 -16.86 18.00
CA GLU A 62 11.10 -16.55 18.89
C GLU A 62 12.45 -16.47 18.16
N LEU A 63 12.46 -15.89 16.97
CA LEU A 63 13.65 -15.80 16.13
C LEU A 63 14.61 -14.71 16.64
N PRO A 64 15.92 -15.00 16.78
CA PRO A 64 16.91 -14.00 17.18
C PRO A 64 17.13 -12.94 16.08
N VAL A 65 17.54 -11.74 16.48
CA VAL A 65 17.86 -10.63 15.55
C VAL A 65 19.25 -10.71 14.94
N GLY A 66 20.16 -11.55 15.48
CA GLY A 66 21.54 -11.70 15.01
C GLY A 66 21.67 -11.93 13.50
N PRO A 67 20.92 -12.87 12.91
CA PRO A 67 20.94 -13.10 11.45
C PRO A 67 20.52 -11.88 10.61
N LEU A 68 19.72 -10.94 11.18
CA LEU A 68 19.41 -9.68 10.50
C LEU A 68 20.56 -8.67 10.63
N ALA A 69 21.22 -8.61 11.80
CA ALA A 69 22.41 -7.79 11.98
C ALA A 69 23.53 -8.21 11.03
N GLU A 70 23.78 -9.52 10.90
CA GLU A 70 24.77 -10.06 9.95
C GLU A 70 24.47 -9.66 8.51
N HIS A 71 23.18 -9.61 8.11
CA HIS A 71 22.78 -9.15 6.78
C HIS A 71 23.03 -7.66 6.58
N LEU A 72 22.74 -6.84 7.58
CA LEU A 72 22.94 -5.38 7.51
C LEU A 72 24.42 -5.00 7.42
N PHE A 73 25.31 -5.74 8.10
CA PHE A 73 26.76 -5.48 8.07
C PHE A 73 27.50 -6.35 7.04
N ASP A 74 26.79 -6.94 6.09
CA ASP A 74 27.40 -7.79 5.08
C ASP A 74 28.26 -6.94 4.11
N PRO A 75 29.54 -7.29 3.87
CA PRO A 75 30.43 -6.48 3.04
C PRO A 75 29.95 -6.26 1.60
N ALA A 76 29.03 -7.08 1.08
CA ALA A 76 28.47 -6.86 -0.24
C ALA A 76 27.63 -5.57 -0.32
N ASP A 77 27.22 -4.96 0.81
CA ASP A 77 26.57 -3.63 0.83
C ASP A 77 27.48 -2.52 0.30
N HIS A 78 28.80 -2.72 0.30
CA HIS A 78 29.73 -1.77 -0.32
C HIS A 78 29.85 -1.93 -1.84
N ALA A 79 29.38 -3.05 -2.39
CA ALA A 79 29.48 -3.39 -3.81
C ALA A 79 28.12 -3.35 -4.53
N ASP A 80 27.02 -3.45 -3.79
CA ASP A 80 25.66 -3.37 -4.30
C ASP A 80 25.13 -1.94 -4.17
N GLU A 81 24.79 -1.31 -5.29
CA GLU A 81 24.19 0.03 -5.32
C GLU A 81 22.66 -0.01 -5.09
N ASP A 82 22.06 -1.19 -4.87
CA ASP A 82 20.64 -1.30 -4.56
C ASP A 82 20.35 -0.95 -3.09
N ASP A 83 20.05 0.34 -2.86
CA ASP A 83 19.57 0.87 -1.57
C ASP A 83 18.38 0.08 -0.96
N ARG A 84 17.72 -0.78 -1.74
CA ARG A 84 16.57 -1.57 -1.31
C ARG A 84 16.94 -2.84 -0.55
N ARG A 85 18.20 -3.29 -0.61
CA ARG A 85 18.65 -4.55 0.02
C ARG A 85 18.40 -4.60 1.52
N VAL A 86 18.58 -3.49 2.22
CA VAL A 86 18.41 -3.42 3.68
C VAL A 86 17.05 -2.85 4.11
N GLY A 87 16.32 -2.22 3.18
CA GLY A 87 15.11 -1.45 3.49
C GLY A 87 14.02 -2.26 4.20
N LEU A 88 13.73 -3.49 3.76
CA LEU A 88 12.75 -4.34 4.46
C LEU A 88 13.28 -4.78 5.84
N THR A 89 14.57 -5.13 5.94
CA THR A 89 15.19 -5.57 7.20
C THR A 89 15.11 -4.48 8.26
N LEU A 90 15.45 -3.23 7.92
CA LEU A 90 15.33 -2.08 8.81
C LEU A 90 13.89 -1.85 9.26
N ARG A 91 12.92 -1.94 8.33
CA ARG A 91 11.49 -1.80 8.67
C ARG A 91 11.00 -2.94 9.57
N VAL A 92 11.48 -4.17 9.39
CA VAL A 92 11.13 -5.31 10.27
C VAL A 92 11.68 -5.09 11.68
N LEU A 93 12.94 -4.66 11.82
CA LEU A 93 13.52 -4.33 13.12
C LEU A 93 12.75 -3.19 13.81
N ALA A 94 12.33 -2.16 13.07
CA ALA A 94 11.50 -1.08 13.60
C ALA A 94 10.15 -1.58 14.14
N GLU A 95 9.47 -2.45 13.39
CA GLU A 95 8.23 -3.07 13.85
C GLU A 95 8.46 -3.99 15.06
N MET A 96 9.60 -4.69 15.14
CA MET A 96 9.97 -5.47 16.32
C MET A 96 10.13 -4.58 17.57
N VAL A 97 10.70 -3.38 17.43
CA VAL A 97 10.75 -2.40 18.52
C VAL A 97 9.34 -1.99 18.96
N ARG A 98 8.42 -1.73 18.02
CA ARG A 98 7.00 -1.43 18.32
C ARG A 98 6.29 -2.59 18.99
N LEU A 99 6.68 -3.83 18.68
CA LEU A 99 6.25 -5.06 19.36
C LEU A 99 7.03 -5.34 20.66
N SER A 100 7.74 -4.34 21.21
CA SER A 100 8.50 -4.40 22.48
C SER A 100 9.71 -5.33 22.49
N ARG A 101 10.26 -5.74 21.33
CA ARG A 101 11.54 -6.47 21.24
C ARG A 101 12.71 -5.49 21.22
N ARG A 102 13.19 -5.12 22.42
CA ARG A 102 14.24 -4.11 22.59
C ARG A 102 15.59 -4.48 21.97
N GLU A 103 15.90 -5.76 21.81
CA GLU A 103 17.12 -6.23 21.15
C GLU A 103 17.22 -5.74 19.68
N ALA A 104 16.10 -5.51 19.00
CA ALA A 104 16.08 -4.96 17.65
C ALA A 104 16.54 -3.49 17.62
N ALA A 105 16.30 -2.73 18.69
CA ALA A 105 16.74 -1.34 18.78
C ALA A 105 18.26 -1.22 18.86
N ALA A 106 18.95 -2.17 19.48
CA ALA A 106 20.41 -2.21 19.52
C ALA A 106 20.98 -2.37 18.11
N VAL A 107 20.45 -3.31 17.32
CA VAL A 107 20.88 -3.51 15.93
C VAL A 107 20.64 -2.27 15.07
N LEU A 108 19.47 -1.63 15.19
CA LEU A 108 19.18 -0.38 14.49
C LEU A 108 20.14 0.74 14.88
N ARG A 109 20.48 0.83 16.17
CA ARG A 109 21.41 1.82 16.68
C ARG A 109 22.81 1.61 16.13
N ASP A 110 23.35 0.40 16.25
CA ASP A 110 24.67 0.05 15.75
C ASP A 110 24.75 0.35 14.24
N TYR A 111 23.69 0.04 13.49
CA TYR A 111 23.63 0.33 12.06
C TYR A 111 23.48 1.82 11.74
N ALA A 112 22.81 2.61 12.59
CA ALA A 112 22.78 4.07 12.46
C ALA A 112 24.14 4.72 12.77
N GLU A 113 24.98 4.08 13.58
CA GLU A 113 26.33 4.54 13.90
C GLU A 113 27.33 4.16 12.80
N ASP A 114 27.35 2.90 12.37
CA ASP A 114 28.43 2.34 11.53
C ASP A 114 27.98 1.79 10.17
N GLY A 115 26.67 1.71 9.92
CA GLY A 115 26.11 1.12 8.70
C GLY A 115 26.24 1.99 7.45
N MET A 116 26.20 1.34 6.28
CA MET A 116 26.21 2.00 4.98
C MET A 116 24.96 2.89 4.79
N HIS A 117 23.78 2.34 5.06
CA HIS A 117 22.49 3.04 4.98
C HIS A 117 22.07 3.60 6.35
N TRP A 118 23.02 4.19 7.09
CA TRP A 118 22.81 4.67 8.46
C TRP A 118 21.60 5.62 8.61
N TYR A 119 21.34 6.47 7.60
CA TYR A 119 20.25 7.45 7.64
C TYR A 119 18.87 6.78 7.68
N ASP A 120 18.70 5.63 7.03
CA ASP A 120 17.44 4.88 7.05
C ASP A 120 17.20 4.21 8.41
N ALA A 121 18.25 3.67 9.03
CA ALA A 121 18.15 3.15 10.40
C ALA A 121 17.89 4.25 11.42
N LEU A 122 18.50 5.42 11.24
CA LEU A 122 18.21 6.60 12.04
C LEU A 122 16.73 7.01 11.92
N ASN A 123 16.19 7.09 10.70
CA ASN A 123 14.77 7.39 10.48
C ASN A 123 13.88 6.37 11.18
N ALA A 124 14.19 5.08 11.09
CA ALA A 124 13.44 4.03 11.78
C ALA A 124 13.41 4.21 13.31
N LEU A 125 14.53 4.63 13.92
CA LEU A 125 14.60 4.93 15.35
C LEU A 125 13.84 6.21 15.72
N VAL A 126 13.90 7.24 14.87
CA VAL A 126 13.12 8.48 15.05
C VAL A 126 11.63 8.18 14.97
N ASP A 127 11.19 7.39 14.00
CA ASP A 127 9.80 6.98 13.81
C ASP A 127 9.25 6.13 14.97
N ALA A 128 10.11 5.37 15.65
CA ALA A 128 9.75 4.67 16.88
C ALA A 128 9.38 5.63 18.03
N GLY A 129 9.86 6.88 17.98
CA GLY A 129 9.39 7.98 18.83
C GLY A 129 9.86 7.94 20.28
N ASP A 130 10.80 7.06 20.65
CA ASP A 130 11.37 6.95 21.99
C ASP A 130 12.77 7.61 22.07
N PRO A 131 12.91 8.77 22.75
CA PRO A 131 14.20 9.43 22.93
C PRO A 131 15.27 8.58 23.63
N ALA A 132 14.88 7.57 24.43
CA ALA A 132 15.83 6.70 25.12
C ALA A 132 16.62 5.81 24.15
N LEU A 133 16.03 5.45 23.00
CA LEU A 133 16.67 4.62 21.98
C LEU A 133 17.69 5.40 21.14
N THR A 134 17.66 6.74 21.23
CA THR A 134 18.40 7.64 20.33
C THR A 134 19.42 8.52 21.05
N ALA A 135 19.80 8.15 22.27
CA ALA A 135 20.79 8.88 23.06
C ALA A 135 22.12 9.03 22.28
N GLY A 136 22.65 10.25 22.15
CA GLY A 136 23.91 10.52 21.46
C GLY A 136 23.84 10.53 19.92
N LEU A 137 22.76 10.03 19.30
CA LEU A 137 22.61 10.08 17.84
C LEU A 137 22.39 11.51 17.31
N ASP A 138 22.02 12.46 18.17
CA ASP A 138 21.92 13.87 17.81
C ASP A 138 23.26 14.49 17.41
N GLU A 139 24.36 14.05 18.02
CA GLU A 139 25.72 14.47 17.62
C GLU A 139 26.09 13.91 16.25
N LEU A 140 25.71 12.65 15.99
CA LEU A 140 25.91 11.99 14.70
C LEU A 140 25.12 12.69 13.58
N VAL A 141 23.88 13.09 13.84
CA VAL A 141 23.07 13.89 12.90
C VAL A 141 23.75 15.22 12.59
N VAL A 142 24.21 15.96 13.60
CA VAL A 142 24.90 17.24 13.38
C VAL A 142 26.21 17.06 12.62
N ALA A 143 26.93 15.96 12.85
CA ALA A 143 28.21 15.69 12.21
C ALA A 143 28.07 15.21 10.75
N ARG A 144 27.03 14.43 10.44
CA ARG A 144 26.89 13.73 9.15
C ARG A 144 25.83 14.33 8.21
N CYS A 145 24.74 14.91 8.73
CA CYS A 145 23.68 15.44 7.87
C CYS A 145 24.08 16.79 7.25
N ASP A 146 23.84 16.91 5.94
CA ASP A 146 23.76 18.20 5.29
C ASP A 146 22.39 18.88 5.57
N GLU A 147 22.23 20.12 5.10
CA GLU A 147 20.99 20.87 5.33
C GLU A 147 19.74 20.19 4.72
N PRO A 148 19.76 19.71 3.46
CA PRO A 148 18.63 18.96 2.89
C PRO A 148 18.24 17.70 3.67
N ALA A 149 19.22 16.87 4.07
CA ALA A 149 18.95 15.66 4.84
C ALA A 149 18.35 16.03 6.21
N LEU A 150 18.92 17.03 6.89
CA LEU A 150 18.37 17.49 8.17
C LEU A 150 16.95 18.06 8.01
N GLU A 151 16.65 18.80 6.94
CA GLU A 151 15.30 19.28 6.64
C GLU A 151 14.32 18.13 6.41
N SER A 152 14.75 17.08 5.69
CA SER A 152 13.93 15.89 5.49
C SER A 152 13.66 15.13 6.79
N LEU A 153 14.66 15.01 7.67
CA LEU A 153 14.56 14.30 8.94
C LEU A 153 13.57 14.97 9.90
N VAL A 154 13.54 16.29 9.93
CA VAL A 154 12.62 17.07 10.77
C VAL A 154 11.29 17.36 10.06
N ALA A 155 11.12 16.91 8.82
CA ALA A 155 9.88 17.05 8.08
C ALA A 155 8.87 16.02 8.56
N GLY A 156 7.80 16.49 9.20
CA GLY A 156 6.75 15.59 9.68
C GLY A 156 5.93 16.20 10.81
N PRO A 157 5.02 15.40 11.40
CA PRO A 157 4.36 15.77 12.65
C PRO A 157 5.38 15.95 13.79
N ARG A 158 4.93 16.51 14.91
CA ARG A 158 5.79 16.62 16.11
C ARG A 158 6.24 15.23 16.55
N ASN A 159 7.54 15.08 16.78
CA ASN A 159 8.17 13.84 17.18
C ASN A 159 8.99 14.07 18.47
N PRO A 160 8.78 13.28 19.55
CA PRO A 160 9.49 13.45 20.81
C PRO A 160 11.02 13.35 20.71
N VAL A 161 11.55 12.51 19.80
CA VAL A 161 12.99 12.36 19.56
C VAL A 161 13.55 13.68 19.01
N ILE A 162 12.94 14.21 17.95
CA ILE A 162 13.37 15.46 17.32
C ILE A 162 13.26 16.64 18.29
N GLU A 163 12.22 16.68 19.14
CA GLU A 163 12.07 17.72 20.16
C GLU A 163 13.17 17.62 21.24
N SER A 164 13.50 16.42 21.69
CA SER A 164 14.61 16.16 22.63
C SER A 164 15.97 16.55 22.05
N TRP A 165 16.20 16.29 20.76
CA TRP A 165 17.41 16.68 20.05
C TRP A 165 17.50 18.18 19.84
N ALA A 166 16.42 18.84 19.42
CA ALA A 166 16.35 20.29 19.23
C ALA A 166 16.60 21.07 20.53
N ALA A 167 16.26 20.50 21.69
CA ALA A 167 16.57 21.10 22.99
C ALA A 167 18.09 21.14 23.30
N ARG A 168 18.88 20.26 22.66
CA ARG A 168 20.32 20.09 22.90
C ARG A 168 21.19 20.62 21.76
N GLN A 169 20.71 20.56 20.52
CA GLN A 169 21.44 20.89 19.30
C GLN A 169 20.85 22.12 18.59
N PRO A 170 21.55 23.28 18.56
CA PRO A 170 21.06 24.50 17.90
C PRO A 170 20.76 24.35 16.41
N GLN A 171 21.50 23.51 15.69
CA GLN A 171 21.32 23.25 14.26
C GLN A 171 19.97 22.57 13.98
N ILE A 172 19.64 21.56 14.77
CA ILE A 172 18.36 20.83 14.69
C ILE A 172 17.21 21.77 15.07
N ALA A 173 17.37 22.58 16.12
CA ALA A 173 16.39 23.60 16.51
C ALA A 173 16.11 24.62 15.40
N ALA A 174 17.16 25.04 14.67
CA ALA A 174 17.04 25.94 13.54
C ALA A 174 16.28 25.29 12.36
N ALA A 175 16.58 24.02 12.04
CA ALA A 175 15.89 23.26 11.00
C ALA A 175 14.39 23.08 11.33
N VAL A 176 14.06 22.68 12.56
CA VAL A 176 12.67 22.56 13.04
C VAL A 176 11.93 23.90 12.93
N ARG A 177 12.57 25.01 13.33
CA ARG A 177 12.00 26.35 13.18
C ARG A 177 11.74 26.68 11.72
N ARG A 178 12.72 26.48 10.82
CA ARG A 178 12.56 26.70 9.39
C ARG A 178 11.36 25.92 8.86
N GLN A 179 11.28 24.63 9.16
CA GLN A 179 10.18 23.76 8.74
C GLN A 179 8.82 24.22 9.23
N ARG A 180 8.72 24.70 10.48
CA ARG A 180 7.47 25.24 11.05
C ARG A 180 7.08 26.60 10.46
N THR A 181 8.07 27.39 10.05
CA THR A 181 7.85 28.69 9.39
C THR A 181 7.71 28.59 7.88
N ARG A 182 8.04 27.44 7.27
CA ARG A 182 7.82 27.23 5.85
C ARG A 182 6.33 27.42 5.61
N PRO A 183 5.93 28.39 4.77
CA PRO A 183 4.55 28.45 4.35
C PRO A 183 4.20 27.07 3.80
N PRO A 184 2.99 26.53 4.06
CA PRO A 184 2.57 25.31 3.39
C PRO A 184 2.88 25.52 1.93
N MET A 185 3.50 24.54 1.27
CA MET A 185 3.65 24.57 -0.18
C MET A 185 2.24 24.80 -0.72
N ARG A 186 1.94 26.07 -1.03
CA ARG A 186 0.87 26.37 -1.95
C ARG A 186 1.38 25.67 -3.19
N ARG A 187 0.83 24.50 -3.49
CA ARG A 187 0.51 24.20 -4.89
C ARG A 187 0.08 25.54 -5.43
N PRO A 188 0.78 26.13 -6.43
CA PRO A 188 0.33 27.39 -7.00
C PRO A 188 -1.16 27.18 -7.12
N ALA A 189 -1.93 28.00 -6.39
CA ALA A 189 -3.37 27.97 -6.58
C ALA A 189 -3.41 28.33 -8.05
N SER A 190 -3.54 27.31 -8.92
CA SER A 190 -3.92 27.50 -10.31
C SER A 190 -5.05 28.44 -10.11
N GLN A 191 -4.86 29.73 -10.43
CA GLN A 191 -5.82 30.76 -10.08
C GLN A 191 -7.13 30.14 -10.48
N ALA A 192 -7.93 29.76 -9.49
CA ALA A 192 -9.08 28.92 -9.74
C ALA A 192 -10.05 29.94 -10.28
N THR A 193 -9.82 30.32 -11.53
CA THR A 193 -10.70 31.15 -12.32
C THR A 193 -12.01 30.44 -12.14
N ASP A 194 -12.98 31.14 -11.57
CA ASP A 194 -14.29 30.58 -11.38
C ASP A 194 -14.82 30.22 -12.77
N ARG A 195 -14.67 28.94 -13.11
CA ARG A 195 -15.04 28.39 -14.41
C ARG A 195 -16.52 28.02 -14.44
N SER A 196 -17.25 28.23 -13.35
CA SER A 196 -18.70 28.06 -13.32
C SER A 196 -19.43 28.98 -14.31
N ALA A 197 -18.84 30.15 -14.63
CA ALA A 197 -19.41 31.09 -15.60
C ALA A 197 -19.10 30.75 -17.07
N PHE A 198 -18.17 29.82 -17.34
CA PHE A 198 -17.80 29.44 -18.70
C PHE A 198 -18.85 28.50 -19.28
N THR A 199 -19.13 28.63 -20.57
CA THR A 199 -19.98 27.69 -21.32
C THR A 199 -19.27 26.36 -21.53
N ASP A 200 -20.01 25.27 -21.75
CA ASP A 200 -19.42 23.95 -22.01
C ASP A 200 -18.50 23.98 -23.26
N ALA A 201 -18.85 24.76 -24.29
CA ALA A 201 -18.02 24.95 -25.47
C ALA A 201 -16.65 25.59 -25.15
N GLU A 202 -16.64 26.61 -24.28
CA GLU A 202 -15.39 27.25 -23.85
C GLU A 202 -14.54 26.31 -23.00
N LEU A 203 -15.17 25.53 -22.11
CA LEU A 203 -14.49 24.52 -21.30
C LEU A 203 -13.89 23.40 -22.15
N LEU A 204 -14.61 22.91 -23.17
CA LEU A 204 -14.09 21.90 -24.10
C LEU A 204 -12.86 22.41 -24.86
N ARG A 205 -12.87 23.68 -25.29
CA ARG A 205 -11.72 24.30 -25.95
C ARG A 205 -10.52 24.40 -25.01
N LEU A 206 -10.74 24.79 -23.75
CA LEU A 206 -9.70 24.84 -22.73
C LEU A 206 -9.15 23.45 -22.41
N ALA A 207 -10.02 22.44 -22.30
CA ALA A 207 -9.63 21.08 -21.99
C ALA A 207 -8.69 20.45 -23.03
N ARG A 208 -8.77 20.85 -24.30
CA ARG A 208 -7.83 20.42 -25.35
C ARG A 208 -6.44 21.04 -25.24
N GLY A 209 -6.28 22.12 -24.46
CA GLY A 209 -5.02 22.87 -24.34
C GLY A 209 -3.90 22.12 -23.62
N GLY A 210 -4.22 21.10 -22.81
CA GLY A 210 -3.22 20.27 -22.10
C GLY A 210 -2.37 21.02 -21.06
N ASP A 211 -2.76 22.22 -20.66
CA ASP A 211 -2.15 23.05 -19.63
C ASP A 211 -2.96 22.99 -18.32
N ASP A 212 -2.50 23.64 -17.25
CA ASP A 212 -3.21 23.60 -15.96
C ASP A 212 -4.65 24.16 -16.04
N ALA A 213 -4.96 24.97 -17.07
CA ALA A 213 -6.32 25.40 -17.35
C ALA A 213 -7.21 24.25 -17.86
N ALA A 214 -6.65 23.32 -18.62
CA ALA A 214 -7.34 22.10 -19.04
C ALA A 214 -7.82 21.25 -17.86
N LEU A 215 -7.04 21.08 -16.79
CA LEU A 215 -7.44 20.25 -15.64
C LEU A 215 -8.75 20.74 -15.03
N SER A 216 -8.81 22.03 -14.66
CA SER A 216 -10.01 22.53 -14.02
C SER A 216 -11.18 22.70 -14.99
N ALA A 217 -10.94 22.80 -16.30
CA ALA A 217 -12.01 22.68 -17.29
C ALA A 217 -12.60 21.25 -17.35
N LEU A 218 -11.75 20.21 -17.33
CA LEU A 218 -12.19 18.81 -17.26
C LEU A 218 -12.99 18.52 -15.99
N PHE A 219 -12.52 19.02 -14.83
CA PHE A 219 -13.27 18.88 -13.57
C PHE A 219 -14.61 19.62 -13.59
N GLU A 220 -14.68 20.80 -14.19
CA GLU A 220 -15.93 21.55 -14.34
C GLU A 220 -16.93 20.81 -15.23
N LEU A 221 -16.49 20.35 -16.40
CA LEU A 221 -17.30 19.53 -17.32
C LEU A 221 -17.80 18.25 -16.64
N GLY A 222 -16.94 17.60 -15.85
CA GLY A 222 -17.29 16.42 -15.05
C GLY A 222 -18.38 16.72 -14.01
N ARG A 223 -18.20 17.82 -13.26
CA ARG A 223 -19.20 18.26 -12.26
C ARG A 223 -20.56 18.54 -12.89
N ARG A 224 -20.58 19.12 -14.08
CA ARG A 224 -21.81 19.39 -14.86
C ARG A 224 -22.39 18.15 -15.52
N ARG A 225 -21.62 17.05 -15.59
CA ARG A 225 -21.92 15.86 -16.40
C ARG A 225 -22.21 16.22 -17.85
N ALA A 226 -21.42 17.13 -18.41
CA ALA A 226 -21.58 17.58 -19.79
C ALA A 226 -21.34 16.41 -20.75
N PRO A 227 -22.34 15.97 -21.55
CA PRO A 227 -22.20 14.77 -22.41
C PRO A 227 -21.01 14.83 -23.37
N ALA A 228 -20.67 16.04 -23.85
CA ALA A 228 -19.53 16.28 -24.71
C ALA A 228 -18.17 15.92 -24.07
N LEU A 229 -18.09 15.75 -22.74
CA LEU A 229 -16.88 15.25 -22.08
C LEU A 229 -16.58 13.79 -22.44
N LEU A 230 -17.61 12.95 -22.67
CA LEU A 230 -17.42 11.56 -23.09
C LEU A 230 -16.83 11.49 -24.51
N GLU A 231 -17.30 12.36 -25.40
CA GLU A 231 -16.74 12.51 -26.75
C GLU A 231 -15.30 13.05 -26.71
N LEU A 232 -15.04 14.06 -25.87
CA LEU A 232 -13.69 14.58 -25.68
C LEU A 232 -12.75 13.53 -25.07
N ALA A 233 -13.24 12.69 -24.16
CA ALA A 233 -12.45 11.61 -23.59
C ALA A 233 -12.03 10.59 -24.65
N ASP A 234 -12.89 10.31 -25.63
CA ASP A 234 -12.56 9.45 -26.77
C ASP A 234 -11.39 10.00 -27.61
N GLU A 235 -11.33 11.34 -27.75
CA GLU A 235 -10.23 12.06 -28.42
C GLU A 235 -8.93 12.05 -27.59
N LEU A 236 -9.02 12.30 -26.28
CA LEU A 236 -7.87 12.58 -25.42
C LEU A 236 -7.20 11.31 -24.85
N LEU A 237 -7.96 10.30 -24.44
CA LEU A 237 -7.43 9.12 -23.76
C LEU A 237 -6.35 8.35 -24.56
N PRO A 238 -6.47 8.20 -25.90
CA PRO A 238 -5.43 7.59 -26.71
C PRO A 238 -4.11 8.40 -26.75
N GLN A 239 -4.20 9.73 -26.69
CA GLN A 239 -3.08 10.64 -26.98
C GLN A 239 -2.34 11.13 -25.73
N GLN A 240 -3.01 11.15 -24.57
CA GLN A 240 -2.49 11.84 -23.37
C GLN A 240 -1.70 10.91 -22.44
N PRO A 241 -0.41 11.17 -22.16
CA PRO A 241 0.35 10.43 -21.15
C PRO A 241 0.05 10.90 -19.72
N GLY A 242 0.21 10.01 -18.75
CA GLY A 242 0.41 10.34 -17.34
C GLY A 242 -0.74 11.10 -16.65
N ARG A 243 -0.41 12.25 -16.06
CA ARG A 243 -1.26 13.02 -15.11
C ARG A 243 -2.63 13.43 -15.68
N TRP A 244 -2.69 13.71 -16.97
CA TRP A 244 -3.91 14.16 -17.66
C TRP A 244 -4.92 13.04 -17.80
N ARG A 245 -4.45 11.81 -18.08
CA ARG A 245 -5.29 10.61 -18.07
C ARG A 245 -5.86 10.36 -16.68
N SER A 246 -5.05 10.48 -15.63
CA SER A 246 -5.49 10.31 -14.23
C SER A 246 -6.56 11.34 -13.84
N ALA A 247 -6.47 12.56 -14.37
CA ALA A 247 -7.45 13.61 -14.10
C ALA A 247 -8.84 13.33 -14.69
N LEU A 248 -8.95 12.46 -15.70
CA LEU A 248 -10.23 12.08 -16.32
C LEU A 248 -10.98 10.99 -15.52
N PHE A 249 -10.30 10.19 -14.69
CA PHE A 249 -10.93 9.06 -13.97
C PHE A 249 -12.14 9.51 -13.17
N ARG A 250 -11.96 10.50 -12.28
CA ARG A 250 -13.05 10.96 -11.42
C ARG A 250 -14.18 11.64 -12.21
N PRO A 251 -13.92 12.65 -13.06
CA PRO A 251 -14.95 13.26 -13.91
C PRO A 251 -15.79 12.27 -14.69
N LEU A 252 -15.18 11.25 -15.30
CA LEU A 252 -15.89 10.28 -16.13
C LEU A 252 -16.63 9.22 -15.30
N THR A 253 -16.07 8.81 -14.16
CA THR A 253 -16.76 7.88 -13.25
C THR A 253 -18.02 8.52 -12.67
N ASP A 254 -18.00 9.82 -12.35
CA ASP A 254 -19.15 10.54 -11.79
C ASP A 254 -20.37 10.66 -12.75
N PHE A 255 -20.23 10.30 -14.04
CA PHE A 255 -21.36 10.13 -14.97
C PHE A 255 -22.21 8.89 -14.66
N GLY A 256 -21.66 7.94 -13.91
CA GLY A 256 -22.37 6.73 -13.52
C GLY A 256 -22.80 5.88 -14.74
N PRO A 257 -24.02 5.32 -14.73
CA PRO A 257 -24.51 4.47 -15.80
C PRO A 257 -24.55 5.11 -17.20
N ALA A 258 -24.59 6.45 -17.29
CA ALA A 258 -24.60 7.15 -18.57
C ALA A 258 -23.31 6.96 -19.38
N ALA A 259 -22.19 6.62 -18.73
CA ALA A 259 -20.92 6.37 -19.39
C ALA A 259 -20.77 4.93 -19.93
N LEU A 260 -21.70 4.01 -19.60
CA LEU A 260 -21.58 2.60 -19.96
C LEU A 260 -21.49 2.30 -21.47
N PRO A 261 -22.22 2.99 -22.37
CA PRO A 261 -22.07 2.77 -23.81
C PRO A 261 -20.63 3.01 -24.29
N TYR A 262 -19.97 4.05 -23.79
CA TYR A 262 -18.58 4.36 -24.10
C TYR A 262 -17.63 3.36 -23.41
N ALA A 263 -17.84 3.08 -22.12
CA ALA A 263 -16.99 2.19 -21.35
C ALA A 263 -16.91 0.78 -21.95
N ARG A 264 -18.01 0.25 -22.50
CA ARG A 264 -18.04 -1.06 -23.18
C ARG A 264 -17.17 -1.10 -24.42
N VAL A 265 -17.14 -0.02 -25.19
CA VAL A 265 -16.27 0.10 -26.37
C VAL A 265 -14.83 0.24 -25.92
N TRP A 266 -14.57 1.20 -25.02
CA TRP A 266 -13.24 1.49 -24.50
C TRP A 266 -12.57 0.27 -23.85
N ALA A 267 -13.30 -0.50 -23.04
CA ALA A 267 -12.77 -1.70 -22.38
C ALA A 267 -12.33 -2.80 -23.36
N THR A 268 -12.66 -2.69 -24.65
CA THR A 268 -12.28 -3.67 -25.68
C THR A 268 -11.23 -3.15 -26.66
N THR A 269 -10.76 -1.90 -26.48
CA THR A 269 -9.68 -1.35 -27.29
C THR A 269 -8.31 -1.79 -26.74
N ASP A 270 -7.29 -1.75 -27.59
CA ASP A 270 -5.90 -2.02 -27.20
C ASP A 270 -5.11 -0.69 -27.10
N ASP A 271 -5.70 0.30 -26.45
CA ASP A 271 -5.11 1.64 -26.31
C ASP A 271 -5.38 2.27 -24.94
N GLY A 272 -4.96 3.54 -24.78
CA GLY A 272 -5.08 4.27 -23.51
C GLY A 272 -6.50 4.45 -22.97
N ARG A 273 -7.55 4.05 -23.71
CA ARG A 273 -8.96 4.05 -23.24
C ARG A 273 -9.32 2.83 -22.42
N ALA A 274 -8.67 1.68 -22.64
CA ALA A 274 -9.05 0.42 -21.99
C ALA A 274 -9.08 0.49 -20.45
N PRO A 275 -8.07 1.07 -19.77
CA PRO A 275 -8.11 1.20 -18.32
C PRO A 275 -9.29 2.06 -17.82
N MET A 276 -9.68 3.10 -18.57
CA MET A 276 -10.85 3.92 -18.22
C MET A 276 -12.15 3.14 -18.40
N GLY A 277 -12.26 2.41 -19.51
CA GLY A 277 -13.39 1.53 -19.77
C GLY A 277 -13.57 0.51 -18.64
N MET A 278 -12.50 -0.20 -18.27
CA MET A 278 -12.51 -1.17 -17.17
C MET A 278 -12.92 -0.54 -15.85
N HIS A 279 -12.38 0.63 -15.52
CA HIS A 279 -12.74 1.34 -14.29
C HIS A 279 -14.24 1.70 -14.22
N ILE A 280 -14.81 2.22 -15.32
CA ILE A 280 -16.25 2.55 -15.38
C ILE A 280 -17.10 1.29 -15.33
N LEU A 281 -16.71 0.20 -16.01
CA LEU A 281 -17.42 -1.08 -15.95
C LEU A 281 -17.37 -1.67 -14.53
N ALA A 282 -16.23 -1.59 -13.86
CA ALA A 282 -16.08 -2.03 -12.48
C ALA A 282 -17.00 -1.24 -11.54
N ALA A 283 -17.05 0.09 -11.68
CA ALA A 283 -17.86 0.97 -10.82
C ALA A 283 -19.37 0.91 -11.11
N HIS A 284 -19.77 0.87 -12.38
CA HIS A 284 -21.16 1.11 -12.80
C HIS A 284 -21.75 0.05 -13.72
N GLY A 285 -20.95 -0.91 -14.17
CA GLY A 285 -21.39 -1.99 -15.05
C GLY A 285 -22.57 -2.78 -14.49
N THR A 286 -23.18 -3.54 -15.39
CA THR A 286 -24.33 -4.41 -15.17
C THR A 286 -23.91 -5.87 -15.35
N ARG A 287 -24.85 -6.82 -15.20
CA ARG A 287 -24.56 -8.23 -15.48
C ARG A 287 -24.07 -8.50 -16.90
N GLN A 288 -24.44 -7.66 -17.88
CA GLN A 288 -23.97 -7.76 -19.27
C GLN A 288 -22.44 -7.59 -19.37
N ASP A 289 -21.84 -6.90 -18.40
CA ASP A 289 -20.43 -6.52 -18.43
C ASP A 289 -19.52 -7.55 -17.74
N ILE A 290 -20.10 -8.59 -17.11
CA ILE A 290 -19.36 -9.67 -16.44
C ILE A 290 -18.36 -10.37 -17.38
N PRO A 291 -18.72 -10.74 -18.63
CA PRO A 291 -17.77 -11.42 -19.53
C PRO A 291 -16.54 -10.58 -19.85
N ILE A 292 -16.67 -9.24 -19.94
CA ILE A 292 -15.54 -8.33 -20.20
C ILE A 292 -14.60 -8.33 -18.99
N LEU A 293 -15.14 -8.19 -17.78
CA LEU A 293 -14.36 -8.20 -16.54
C LEU A 293 -13.71 -9.57 -16.28
N MET A 294 -14.41 -10.67 -16.59
CA MET A 294 -13.86 -12.02 -16.47
C MET A 294 -12.68 -12.24 -17.42
N LYS A 295 -12.81 -11.77 -18.67
CA LYS A 295 -11.75 -11.85 -19.68
C LYS A 295 -10.52 -11.09 -19.21
N GLU A 296 -10.68 -9.83 -18.83
CA GLU A 296 -9.59 -8.98 -18.34
C GLU A 296 -8.89 -9.58 -17.11
N LEU A 297 -9.66 -10.08 -16.13
CA LEU A 297 -9.06 -10.74 -14.96
C LEU A 297 -8.25 -11.97 -15.35
N THR A 298 -8.72 -12.75 -16.31
CA THR A 298 -8.00 -13.94 -16.79
C THR A 298 -6.69 -13.56 -17.46
N GLU A 299 -6.73 -12.62 -18.42
CA GLU A 299 -5.57 -12.17 -19.18
C GLU A 299 -4.52 -11.52 -18.26
N THR A 300 -4.93 -10.60 -17.38
CA THR A 300 -4.02 -9.95 -16.42
C THR A 300 -3.35 -10.93 -15.46
N MET A 301 -4.05 -12.01 -15.06
CA MET A 301 -3.49 -13.06 -14.22
C MET A 301 -2.52 -13.97 -14.98
N GLU A 302 -2.83 -14.33 -16.22
CA GLU A 302 -1.97 -15.14 -17.10
C GLU A 302 -0.66 -14.41 -17.44
N GLU A 303 -0.73 -13.11 -17.66
CA GLU A 303 0.43 -12.25 -17.95
C GLU A 303 1.22 -11.85 -16.71
N GLY A 304 0.67 -12.06 -15.51
CA GLY A 304 1.26 -11.59 -14.25
C GLY A 304 1.21 -10.06 -14.08
N TYR A 305 0.37 -9.36 -14.83
CA TYR A 305 0.14 -7.92 -14.70
C TYR A 305 -0.87 -7.61 -13.58
N TRP A 306 -0.47 -7.88 -12.33
CA TRP A 306 -1.36 -7.80 -11.16
C TRP A 306 -1.96 -6.41 -10.91
N ARG A 307 -1.34 -5.33 -11.39
CA ARG A 307 -1.91 -3.97 -11.25
C ARG A 307 -3.23 -3.83 -12.02
N GLY A 308 -3.38 -4.50 -13.17
CA GLY A 308 -4.59 -4.46 -13.99
C GLY A 308 -5.77 -5.25 -13.38
N ALA A 309 -5.51 -6.21 -12.49
CA ALA A 309 -6.55 -7.07 -11.94
C ALA A 309 -7.49 -6.37 -10.93
N ALA A 310 -7.14 -5.17 -10.44
CA ALA A 310 -7.89 -4.50 -9.38
C ALA A 310 -9.34 -4.16 -9.77
N ASP A 311 -9.54 -3.47 -10.90
CA ASP A 311 -10.87 -3.07 -11.38
C ASP A 311 -11.76 -4.29 -11.70
N PRO A 312 -11.29 -5.32 -12.45
CA PRO A 312 -12.03 -6.56 -12.66
C PRO A 312 -12.50 -7.24 -11.37
N ILE A 313 -11.63 -7.37 -10.37
CA ILE A 313 -11.96 -8.00 -9.08
C ILE A 313 -13.07 -7.21 -8.36
N GLU A 314 -12.93 -5.89 -8.28
CA GLU A 314 -13.92 -5.03 -7.64
C GLU A 314 -15.27 -5.08 -8.36
N GLY A 315 -15.26 -5.02 -9.69
CA GLY A 315 -16.43 -5.10 -10.55
C GLY A 315 -17.19 -6.42 -10.40
N LEU A 316 -16.48 -7.56 -10.51
CA LEU A 316 -17.06 -8.90 -10.35
C LEU A 316 -17.65 -9.10 -8.95
N GLY A 317 -16.96 -8.59 -7.92
CA GLY A 317 -17.45 -8.55 -6.55
C GLY A 317 -18.73 -7.74 -6.39
N ARG A 318 -18.77 -6.51 -6.92
CA ARG A 318 -19.96 -5.63 -6.88
C ARG A 318 -21.15 -6.27 -7.62
N LEU A 319 -20.90 -6.87 -8.77
CA LEU A 319 -21.90 -7.53 -9.61
C LEU A 319 -22.37 -8.89 -9.06
N ARG A 320 -21.70 -9.41 -8.02
CA ARG A 320 -21.94 -10.74 -7.43
C ARG A 320 -21.84 -11.85 -8.47
N ALA A 321 -20.83 -11.77 -9.34
CA ALA A 321 -20.57 -12.76 -10.38
C ALA A 321 -20.06 -14.08 -9.76
N GLY A 322 -20.96 -15.04 -9.53
CA GLY A 322 -20.62 -16.34 -8.93
C GLY A 322 -19.63 -17.16 -9.77
N GLU A 323 -19.65 -17.01 -11.09
CA GLU A 323 -18.69 -17.61 -12.03
C GLU A 323 -17.25 -17.13 -11.85
N ALA A 324 -17.03 -15.98 -11.19
CA ALA A 324 -15.70 -15.44 -10.90
C ALA A 324 -15.01 -16.14 -9.72
N VAL A 325 -15.74 -16.89 -8.89
CA VAL A 325 -15.22 -17.46 -7.63
C VAL A 325 -13.92 -18.27 -7.83
N PRO A 326 -13.79 -19.14 -8.85
CA PRO A 326 -12.52 -19.84 -9.09
C PRO A 326 -11.34 -18.89 -9.34
N LEU A 327 -11.52 -17.87 -10.18
CA LEU A 327 -10.47 -16.87 -10.45
C LEU A 327 -10.12 -16.07 -9.20
N LEU A 328 -11.12 -15.65 -8.41
CA LEU A 328 -10.89 -14.92 -7.16
C LEU A 328 -10.08 -15.75 -6.15
N LYS A 329 -10.35 -17.06 -6.04
CA LYS A 329 -9.56 -17.97 -5.18
C LYS A 329 -8.12 -18.10 -5.66
N THR A 330 -7.91 -18.20 -6.97
CA THR A 330 -6.58 -18.22 -7.58
C THR A 330 -5.86 -16.90 -7.35
N ALA A 331 -6.52 -15.75 -7.56
CA ALA A 331 -5.97 -14.43 -7.33
C ALA A 331 -5.53 -14.25 -5.86
N TRP A 332 -6.35 -14.71 -4.89
CA TRP A 332 -5.96 -14.72 -3.47
C TRP A 332 -4.65 -15.48 -3.26
N THR A 333 -4.52 -16.65 -3.88
CA THR A 333 -3.40 -17.58 -3.63
C THR A 333 -2.11 -17.15 -4.33
N GLU A 334 -2.22 -16.78 -5.60
CA GLU A 334 -1.06 -16.63 -6.50
C GLU A 334 -0.49 -15.21 -6.50
N THR A 335 -1.29 -14.18 -6.22
CA THR A 335 -0.83 -12.79 -6.35
C THR A 335 0.36 -12.51 -5.43
N PRO A 336 1.51 -12.05 -5.97
CA PRO A 336 2.58 -11.44 -5.20
C PRO A 336 2.29 -9.99 -4.87
N TYR A 337 1.27 -9.38 -5.48
CA TYR A 337 0.87 -8.00 -5.21
C TYR A 337 -0.20 -7.99 -4.11
N ALA A 338 0.25 -7.91 -2.85
CA ALA A 338 -0.65 -8.09 -1.72
C ALA A 338 -1.74 -7.01 -1.63
N HIS A 339 -1.52 -5.82 -2.21
CA HIS A 339 -2.51 -4.74 -2.27
C HIS A 339 -3.85 -5.14 -2.95
N LEU A 340 -3.88 -6.25 -3.71
CA LEU A 340 -5.13 -6.84 -4.23
C LEU A 340 -5.92 -7.62 -3.18
N ARG A 341 -5.30 -8.15 -2.12
CA ARG A 341 -5.92 -9.04 -1.12
C ARG A 341 -7.21 -8.48 -0.50
N PRO A 342 -7.29 -7.18 -0.10
CA PRO A 342 -8.54 -6.60 0.41
C PRO A 342 -9.68 -6.65 -0.62
N ARG A 343 -9.35 -6.40 -1.90
CA ARG A 343 -10.32 -6.40 -3.02
C ARG A 343 -10.80 -7.81 -3.31
N VAL A 344 -9.88 -8.77 -3.36
CA VAL A 344 -10.20 -10.19 -3.56
C VAL A 344 -11.10 -10.70 -2.44
N LEU A 345 -10.77 -10.42 -1.17
CA LEU A 345 -11.58 -10.86 -0.03
C LEU A 345 -12.98 -10.22 -0.06
N THR A 346 -13.08 -8.92 -0.36
CA THR A 346 -14.37 -8.24 -0.55
C THR A 346 -15.20 -8.89 -1.66
N ALA A 347 -14.57 -9.21 -2.79
CA ALA A 347 -15.23 -9.84 -3.92
C ALA A 347 -15.71 -11.26 -3.57
N LEU A 348 -14.89 -12.06 -2.87
CA LEU A 348 -15.26 -13.39 -2.39
C LEU A 348 -16.46 -13.32 -1.43
N ILE A 349 -16.44 -12.41 -0.45
CA ILE A 349 -17.55 -12.22 0.49
C ILE A 349 -18.86 -11.91 -0.24
N ARG A 350 -18.81 -11.09 -1.31
CA ARG A 350 -20.01 -10.70 -2.07
C ARG A 350 -20.51 -11.78 -3.04
N THR A 351 -19.61 -12.62 -3.57
CA THR A 351 -19.91 -13.62 -4.61
C THR A 351 -20.22 -15.01 -4.04
N ALA A 352 -19.50 -15.42 -2.99
CA ALA A 352 -19.67 -16.71 -2.33
C ALA A 352 -19.34 -16.62 -0.82
N PRO A 353 -20.28 -16.11 0.00
CA PRO A 353 -20.04 -15.84 1.43
C PRO A 353 -19.48 -17.05 2.21
N HIS A 354 -20.07 -18.24 2.04
CA HIS A 354 -19.61 -19.45 2.74
C HIS A 354 -18.20 -19.87 2.31
N THR A 355 -17.89 -19.76 1.02
CA THR A 355 -16.52 -20.00 0.52
C THR A 355 -15.55 -18.99 1.12
N ALA A 356 -15.97 -17.73 1.25
CA ALA A 356 -15.15 -16.63 1.75
C ALA A 356 -14.77 -16.77 3.23
N GLU A 357 -15.52 -17.52 4.04
CA GLU A 357 -15.23 -17.70 5.47
C GLU A 357 -13.78 -18.19 5.71
N ALA A 358 -13.31 -19.18 4.95
CA ALA A 358 -11.94 -19.69 5.08
C ALA A 358 -10.88 -18.62 4.75
N TYR A 359 -11.17 -17.77 3.77
CA TYR A 359 -10.31 -16.66 3.35
C TYR A 359 -10.34 -15.51 4.35
N ALA A 360 -11.49 -15.25 4.98
CA ALA A 360 -11.62 -14.28 6.05
C ALA A 360 -10.84 -14.74 7.30
N VAL A 361 -10.91 -16.02 7.68
CA VAL A 361 -10.06 -16.56 8.75
C VAL A 361 -8.58 -16.36 8.41
N GLU A 362 -8.16 -16.75 7.19
CA GLU A 362 -6.79 -16.51 6.74
C GLU A 362 -6.40 -15.03 6.82
N GLY A 363 -7.31 -14.14 6.41
CA GLY A 363 -7.10 -12.71 6.34
C GLY A 363 -6.72 -12.05 7.66
N LEU A 364 -7.10 -12.62 8.82
CA LEU A 364 -6.72 -12.09 10.14
C LEU A 364 -5.20 -12.11 10.42
N TRP A 365 -4.45 -12.91 9.66
CA TRP A 365 -2.98 -13.00 9.73
C TRP A 365 -2.29 -12.46 8.48
N ASP A 366 -3.05 -11.91 7.52
CA ASP A 366 -2.48 -11.44 6.27
C ASP A 366 -1.49 -10.29 6.46
N CYS A 367 -0.53 -10.12 5.55
CA CYS A 367 0.39 -9.00 5.58
C CYS A 367 -0.29 -7.64 5.33
N GLN A 368 -1.41 -7.61 4.62
CA GLN A 368 -2.10 -6.36 4.33
C GLN A 368 -3.14 -5.99 5.37
N SER A 369 -3.02 -4.77 5.89
CA SER A 369 -3.94 -4.22 6.90
C SER A 369 -5.37 -4.19 6.40
N GLY A 370 -5.63 -3.74 5.17
CA GLY A 370 -6.98 -3.75 4.61
C GLY A 370 -7.58 -5.17 4.50
N ALA A 371 -6.77 -6.20 4.30
CA ALA A 371 -7.24 -7.58 4.30
C ALA A 371 -7.56 -8.04 5.73
N ARG A 372 -6.74 -7.67 6.71
CA ARG A 372 -6.99 -7.88 8.14
C ARG A 372 -8.25 -7.15 8.62
N GLU A 373 -8.50 -5.93 8.16
CA GLU A 373 -9.67 -5.12 8.51
C GLU A 373 -10.96 -5.81 8.05
N ILE A 374 -11.03 -6.16 6.76
CA ILE A 374 -12.18 -6.86 6.18
C ILE A 374 -12.37 -8.22 6.86
N ALA A 375 -11.27 -8.95 7.09
CA ALA A 375 -11.30 -10.22 7.80
C ALA A 375 -11.82 -10.07 9.24
N ALA A 376 -11.41 -9.04 9.97
CA ALA A 376 -11.87 -8.80 11.33
C ALA A 376 -13.40 -8.64 11.37
N GLY A 377 -13.95 -7.89 10.43
CA GLY A 377 -15.40 -7.68 10.31
C GLY A 377 -16.21 -8.89 9.79
N SER A 378 -15.57 -9.90 9.19
CA SER A 378 -16.29 -10.96 8.44
C SER A 378 -15.94 -12.40 8.83
N ALA A 379 -14.79 -12.65 9.46
CA ALA A 379 -14.35 -14.01 9.80
C ALA A 379 -15.31 -14.67 10.79
N PRO A 380 -15.68 -15.95 10.63
CA PRO A 380 -16.56 -16.66 11.57
C PRO A 380 -15.98 -16.64 12.99
N LEU A 381 -16.86 -16.52 13.99
CA LEU A 381 -16.46 -16.50 15.40
C LEU A 381 -16.27 -17.92 15.93
N THR A 382 -15.02 -18.30 16.07
CA THR A 382 -14.51 -19.54 16.64
C THR A 382 -13.59 -19.19 17.80
N ASP A 383 -13.16 -20.16 18.61
CA ASP A 383 -12.25 -19.87 19.71
C ASP A 383 -10.91 -19.28 19.20
N ASP A 384 -10.35 -19.84 18.12
CA ASP A 384 -9.12 -19.36 17.47
C ASP A 384 -9.27 -17.92 16.96
N THR A 385 -10.37 -17.63 16.25
CA THR A 385 -10.59 -16.28 15.69
C THR A 385 -10.92 -15.25 16.76
N ARG A 386 -11.62 -15.61 17.85
CA ARG A 386 -11.84 -14.69 18.98
C ARG A 386 -10.53 -14.30 19.65
N ILE A 387 -9.65 -15.27 19.91
CA ILE A 387 -8.31 -15.00 20.47
C ILE A 387 -7.52 -14.08 19.53
N ARG A 388 -7.56 -14.35 18.21
CA ARG A 388 -6.87 -13.51 17.24
C ARG A 388 -7.42 -12.08 17.18
N LEU A 389 -8.75 -11.90 17.20
CA LEU A 389 -9.39 -10.59 17.21
C LEU A 389 -9.00 -9.80 18.47
N GLN A 390 -9.04 -10.42 19.65
CA GLN A 390 -8.59 -9.79 20.89
C GLN A 390 -7.12 -9.36 20.81
N ARG A 391 -6.24 -10.19 20.23
CA ARG A 391 -4.83 -9.80 20.00
C ARG A 391 -4.72 -8.61 19.07
N LEU A 392 -5.47 -8.58 17.97
CA LEU A 392 -5.46 -7.46 17.02
C LEU A 392 -5.94 -6.17 17.68
N GLU A 393 -7.04 -6.20 18.43
CA GLU A 393 -7.58 -5.04 19.16
C GLU A 393 -6.51 -4.37 20.05
N HIS A 394 -5.71 -5.16 20.76
CA HIS A 394 -4.74 -4.68 21.74
C HIS A 394 -3.33 -4.48 21.16
N ASP A 395 -3.10 -4.79 19.88
CA ASP A 395 -1.78 -4.67 19.26
C ASP A 395 -1.49 -3.22 18.88
N ALA A 396 -0.64 -2.53 19.65
CA ALA A 396 -0.26 -1.15 19.40
C ALA A 396 0.48 -0.92 18.07
N ALA A 397 1.07 -1.97 17.47
CA ALA A 397 1.71 -1.89 16.17
C ALA A 397 0.69 -1.97 15.01
N GLU A 398 -0.55 -2.41 15.28
CA GLU A 398 -1.60 -2.57 14.28
C GLU A 398 -2.28 -1.25 13.88
N GLU A 399 -2.80 -1.21 12.65
CA GLU A 399 -3.52 -0.06 12.12
C GLU A 399 -4.80 0.24 12.94
N PRO A 400 -5.12 1.51 13.21
CA PRO A 400 -6.31 1.90 13.98
C PRO A 400 -7.62 1.29 13.44
N GLU A 401 -7.79 1.21 12.13
CA GLU A 401 -8.97 0.67 11.45
C GLU A 401 -9.13 -0.82 11.72
N VAL A 402 -8.03 -1.58 11.70
CA VAL A 402 -8.03 -3.02 12.00
C VAL A 402 -8.37 -3.25 13.48
N ARG A 403 -7.80 -2.43 14.38
CA ARG A 403 -8.11 -2.50 15.82
C ARG A 403 -9.58 -2.20 16.09
N ALA A 404 -10.13 -1.17 15.45
CA ALA A 404 -11.54 -0.81 15.57
C ALA A 404 -12.46 -1.92 15.04
N ALA A 405 -12.12 -2.50 13.88
CA ALA A 405 -12.86 -3.62 13.31
C ALA A 405 -12.83 -4.87 14.21
N ALA A 406 -11.69 -5.14 14.85
CA ALA A 406 -11.56 -6.25 15.80
C ALA A 406 -12.35 -6.01 17.11
N ALA A 407 -12.25 -4.81 17.69
CA ALA A 407 -12.97 -4.41 18.90
C ALA A 407 -14.51 -4.52 18.72
N ALA A 408 -15.01 -4.13 17.55
CA ALA A 408 -16.44 -4.23 17.22
C ALA A 408 -16.97 -5.68 17.22
N ARG A 409 -16.08 -6.68 17.21
CA ARG A 409 -16.40 -8.11 17.09
C ARG A 409 -16.06 -8.91 18.35
N ALA A 410 -15.32 -8.33 19.30
CA ALA A 410 -14.78 -8.99 20.48
C ALA A 410 -15.78 -9.11 21.66
N ILE A 411 -17.09 -9.03 21.40
CA ILE A 411 -18.17 -9.12 22.40
C ILE A 411 -18.38 -10.57 22.88
#